data_AF-A0A0B3B1S1-F1
#
_entry.id   AF-A0A0B3B1S1-F1
#
_cell.length_a   1.000
_cell.length_b   1.000
_cell.length_c   1.000
_cell.angle_alpha   90.00
_cell.angle_beta   90.00
_cell.angle_gamma   90.00
#
_symmetry.space_group_name_H-M   'P 1'
#
loop_
_entity.id
_entity.type
_entity.pdbx_description
1 polymer ?
#
loop_
_entity_poly.entity_id
_entity_poly.type
_entity_poly.pdbx_seq_one_letter_code
_entity_poly.pdbx_strand_id
1 'polypeptide(L)' 'MIDKKDWKIVQKVQKVTFEWRNIHTDINEAMNYFEGKNNEAYKALIEIAELENSLAGRAAREFPPLMFKLKKAVSKN' A
#
# COMPACT_ATOMS: atom_id res chain seq x y z
N MET A 1 -26.71 11.18 8.18
CA MET A 1 -26.82 10.67 6.80
C MET A 1 -25.51 11.01 6.11
N ILE A 2 -24.66 10.00 5.84
CA ILE A 2 -23.41 10.18 5.08
C ILE A 2 -23.69 10.93 3.78
N ASP A 3 -22.94 12.01 3.52
CA ASP A 3 -23.00 12.70 2.24
C ASP A 3 -21.93 12.19 1.25
N LYS A 4 -22.03 12.64 0.00
CA LYS A 4 -21.09 12.26 -1.07
C LYS A 4 -19.64 12.71 -0.78
N LYS A 5 -19.44 13.71 0.08
CA LYS A 5 -18.12 14.27 0.43
C LYS A 5 -17.40 13.38 1.43
N ASP A 6 -18.11 12.86 2.44
CA ASP A 6 -17.58 11.91 3.42
C ASP A 6 -17.08 10.62 2.74
N TRP A 7 -17.86 10.09 1.79
CA TRP A 7 -17.48 8.87 1.06
C TRP A 7 -16.26 9.08 0.16
N LYS A 8 -16.12 10.26 -0.45
CA LYS A 8 -14.91 10.61 -1.23
C LYS A 8 -13.65 10.63 -0.37
N ILE A 9 -13.74 11.04 0.90
CA ILE A 9 -12.58 11.03 1.81
C ILE A 9 -12.20 9.60 2.16
N VAL A 10 -13.17 8.73 2.46
CA VAL A 10 -12.95 7.30 2.70
C VAL A 10 -12.29 6.62 1.50
N GLN A 11 -12.74 6.93 0.28
CA GLN A 11 -12.16 6.43 -0.96
C GLN A 11 -10.71 6.92 -1.17
N LYS A 12 -10.37 8.15 -0.78
CA LYS A 12 -8.98 8.65 -0.84
C LYS A 12 -8.06 7.88 0.11
N VAL A 13 -8.51 7.61 1.34
CA VAL A 13 -7.74 6.80 2.30
C VAL A 13 -7.52 5.39 1.77
N GLN A 14 -8.56 4.76 1.21
CA GLN A 14 -8.42 3.48 0.53
C GLN A 14 -7.41 3.54 -0.62
N LYS A 15 -7.46 4.57 -1.46
CA LYS A 15 -6.55 4.74 -2.60
C LYS A 15 -5.10 4.79 -2.15
N VAL A 16 -4.75 5.56 -1.12
CA VAL A 16 -3.37 5.60 -0.60
C VAL A 16 -2.92 4.22 -0.11
N THR A 17 -3.79 3.49 0.56
CA THR A 17 -3.52 2.12 1.00
C THR A 17 -3.33 1.13 -0.16
N PHE A 18 -4.09 1.28 -1.24
CA PHE A 18 -4.06 0.37 -2.39
C PHE A 18 -3.04 0.76 -3.46
N GLU A 19 -2.72 2.04 -3.65
CA GLU A 19 -1.62 2.52 -4.49
C GLU A 19 -0.27 2.03 -3.96
N TRP A 20 -0.16 1.83 -2.64
CA TRP A 20 0.96 1.14 -2.04
C TRP A 20 1.19 -0.27 -2.61
N ARG A 21 0.15 -0.94 -3.15
CA ARG A 21 0.30 -2.24 -3.80
C ARG A 21 1.00 -2.17 -5.16
N ASN A 22 0.97 -1.01 -5.84
CA ASN A 22 1.65 -0.84 -7.12
C ASN A 22 3.16 -0.68 -6.95
N ILE A 23 3.62 -0.24 -5.78
CA ILE A 23 5.04 -0.11 -5.47
C ILE A 23 5.78 -1.45 -5.62
N HIS A 24 5.12 -2.56 -5.26
CA HIS A 24 5.66 -3.90 -5.45
C HIS A 24 6.02 -4.21 -6.92
N THR A 25 5.15 -3.82 -7.85
CA THR A 25 5.39 -4.02 -9.29
C THR A 25 6.58 -3.20 -9.77
N ASP A 26 6.66 -1.94 -9.37
CA ASP A 26 7.75 -1.03 -9.75
C ASP A 26 9.11 -1.50 -9.19
N ILE A 27 9.13 -2.01 -7.95
CA ILE A 27 10.33 -2.58 -7.33
C ILE A 27 10.80 -3.82 -8.11
N ASN A 28 9.90 -4.74 -8.46
CA ASN A 28 10.27 -5.94 -9.22
C ASN A 28 10.80 -5.60 -10.62
N GLU A 29 10.20 -4.61 -11.29
CA GLU A 29 10.70 -4.13 -12.58
C GLU A 29 12.12 -3.56 -12.45
N ALA A 30 12.35 -2.73 -11.43
CA ALA A 30 13.68 -2.19 -11.14
C ALA A 30 14.70 -3.29 -10.80
N MET A 31 14.31 -4.31 -10.01
CA MET A 31 15.16 -5.45 -9.68
C MET A 31 15.61 -6.18 -10.94
N ASN A 32 14.66 -6.55 -11.81
CA ASN A 32 14.96 -7.20 -13.09
C ASN A 32 15.85 -6.34 -13.99
N TYR A 33 15.66 -5.02 -13.97
CA TYR A 33 16.47 -4.11 -14.78
C TYR A 33 17.93 -4.06 -14.31
N PHE A 34 18.18 -4.03 -13.00
CA PHE A 34 19.52 -3.89 -12.42
C PHE A 34 20.23 -5.22 -12.17
N GLU A 35 19.50 -6.34 -12.18
CA GLU A 35 20.09 -7.68 -12.12
C GLU A 35 21.16 -7.87 -13.21
N GLY A 36 22.36 -8.26 -12.80
CA GLY A 36 23.51 -8.43 -13.70
C GLY A 36 24.10 -7.14 -14.29
N LYS A 37 23.44 -5.97 -14.16
CA LYS A 37 23.95 -4.67 -14.63
C LYS A 37 24.61 -3.84 -13.54
N ASN A 38 24.01 -3.81 -12.35
CA ASN A 38 24.52 -3.07 -11.21
C ASN A 38 24.18 -3.81 -9.91
N ASN A 39 25.17 -4.49 -9.33
CA ASN A 39 25.00 -5.31 -8.15
C ASN A 39 24.66 -4.51 -6.89
N GLU A 40 25.16 -3.28 -6.74
CA GLU A 40 24.83 -2.43 -5.58
C GLU A 40 23.38 -1.96 -5.63
N ALA A 41 22.94 -1.49 -6.79
CA ALA A 41 21.55 -1.10 -7.00
C ALA A 41 20.59 -2.28 -6.83
N TYR A 42 20.96 -3.45 -7.37
CA TYR A 42 20.18 -4.68 -7.21
C TYR A 42 20.04 -5.10 -5.74
N LYS A 43 21.14 -5.09 -4.96
CA LYS A 43 21.09 -5.39 -3.51
C LYS A 43 20.23 -4.40 -2.74
N ALA A 44 20.36 -3.10 -3.03
CA ALA A 44 19.52 -2.08 -2.41
C ALA A 44 18.03 -2.32 -2.72
N LEU A 45 17.71 -2.72 -3.96
CA LEU A 45 16.33 -3.05 -4.34
C LEU A 45 15.79 -4.30 -3.64
N ILE A 46 16.63 -5.32 -3.38
CA ILE A 46 16.24 -6.47 -2.55
C ILE A 46 15.86 -6.00 -1.13
N GLU A 47 16.70 -5.18 -0.50
CA GLU A 47 16.40 -4.65 0.85
C GLU A 47 15.11 -3.81 0.87
N ILE A 48 14.89 -3.00 -0.18
CA ILE A 48 13.65 -2.24 -0.36
C ILE A 48 12.45 -3.18 -0.53
N ALA A 49 12.58 -4.26 -1.31
CA ALA A 49 11.52 -5.25 -1.52
C ALA A 49 11.15 -6.01 -0.25
N GLU A 50 12.13 -6.39 0.58
CA GLU A 50 11.89 -7.03 1.87
C GLU A 50 11.14 -6.11 2.84
N LEU A 51 11.55 -4.84 2.90
CA LEU A 51 10.88 -3.83 3.69
C LEU A 51 9.43 -3.60 3.21
N GLU A 52 9.23 -3.46 1.89
CA GLU A 52 7.91 -3.29 1.28
C GLU A 52 6.99 -4.48 1.59
N ASN A 53 7.46 -5.71 1.40
CA ASN A 53 6.66 -6.91 1.71
C ASN A 53 6.25 -6.99 3.18
N SER A 54 7.17 -6.67 4.10
CA SER A 54 6.89 -6.63 5.54
C SER A 54 5.81 -5.60 5.87
N LEU A 55 5.95 -4.40 5.30
CA LEU A 55 5.03 -3.28 5.45
C LEU A 55 3.65 -3.59 4.84
N ALA A 56 3.60 -4.12 3.63
CA ALA A 56 2.38 -4.56 2.95
C ALA A 56 1.66 -5.66 3.73
N GLY A 57 2.40 -6.65 4.25
CA GLY A 57 1.85 -7.71 5.11
C GLY A 57 1.25 -7.17 6.41
N ARG A 58 1.89 -6.18 7.04
CA ARG A 58 1.32 -5.49 8.21
C ARG A 58 0.06 -4.71 7.85
N ALA A 59 0.09 -3.92 6.79
CA ALA A 59 -1.08 -3.16 6.34
C ALA A 59 -2.27 -4.07 5.97
N ALA A 60 -2.01 -5.20 5.30
CA ALA A 60 -3.05 -6.16 4.94
C ALA A 60 -3.75 -6.78 6.18
N ARG A 61 -3.05 -6.86 7.32
CA ARG A 61 -3.63 -7.33 8.59
C ARG A 61 -4.34 -6.20 9.36
N GLU A 62 -3.73 -5.02 9.41
CA GLU A 62 -4.15 -3.95 10.32
C GLU A 62 -5.19 -3.00 9.70
N PHE A 63 -5.12 -2.72 8.40
CA PHE A 63 -6.00 -1.74 7.76
C PHE A 63 -7.43 -2.22 7.51
N PRO A 64 -7.72 -3.47 7.08
CA PRO A 64 -9.11 -3.91 6.90
C PRO A 64 -10.01 -3.73 8.13
N PRO A 65 -9.61 -4.12 9.36
CA PRO A 65 -10.44 -3.89 10.53
C PRO A 65 -10.60 -2.41 10.87
N LEU A 66 -9.57 -1.57 10.65
CA LEU A 66 -9.66 -0.12 10.84
C LEU A 66 -10.59 0.55 9.82
N MET A 67 -10.51 0.15 8.55
CA MET A 67 -11.41 0.62 7.49
C MET A 67 -12.86 0.23 7.76
N PHE A 68 -13.08 -0.97 8.29
CA PHE A 68 -14.40 -1.41 8.72
C PHE A 68 -14.93 -0.58 9.90
N LYS A 69 -14.09 -0.31 10.91
CA LYS A 69 -14.44 0.59 12.03
C LYS A 69 -14.77 1.99 11.54
N LEU A 70 -13.95 2.55 10.65
CA LEU A 70 -14.18 3.87 10.05
C LEU A 70 -15.51 3.89 9.32
N LYS A 71 -15.76 2.94 8.41
CA LYS A 71 -17.04 2.82 7.68
C LYS A 71 -18.23 2.79 8.63
N LYS A 72 -18.17 1.97 9.69
CA LYS A 72 -19.22 1.91 10.72
C LYS A 72 -19.43 3.24 11.44
N ALA A 73 -18.36 3.96 11.77
CA ALA A 73 -18.45 5.24 12.46
C ALA A 73 -19.15 6.29 11.59
N VAL A 74 -18.80 6.37 10.31
CA VAL A 74 -19.48 7.31 9.40
C VAL A 74 -20.92 6.91 9.13
N SER A 75 -21.27 5.61 9.09
CA SER A 75 -22.64 5.15 8.78
C SER A 75 -23.65 5.30 9.91
N LYS A 76 -23.20 5.56 11.14
CA LYS A 76 -24.08 5.77 12.31
C LYS A 76 -24.50 7.23 12.51
N ASN A 77 -23.92 8.16 11.74
CA ASN A 77 -24.25 9.59 11.74
C ASN A 77 -25.11 9.97 10.53
#